data_AF-A0A817CBC3-F1
#
_entry.id   AF-A0A817CBC3-F1
#
_cell.length_a   1.000
_cell.length_b   1.000
_cell.length_c   1.000
_cell.angle_alpha   90.00
_cell.angle_beta   90.00
_cell.angle_gamma   90.00
#
_symmetry.space_group_name_H-M   'P 1'
#
loop_
_entity.id
_entity.type
_entity.pdbx_description
1 polymer ?
#
loop_
_entity_poly.entity_id
_entity_poly.type
_entity_poly.pdbx_seq_one_letter_code
_entity_poly.pdbx_strand_id
1 'polypeptide(L)'
;MLKLTREEHSFLSAAQPHSVEMLYVRNIFHPTNERPRSRLFIARLIPKLIYEWRDDFSFSSRILCIYAAVFLLLFFLTIQVIIQELPDIQTWQDNIQVVADALVIVFDKADAIISRKRKQFAFPIPSLKNPFIVAVFTALFITLIQILVLLASIRRNLLQKFRGYHTEIPKQNFTKNVIYAIGNFHFAGYFIGYVLWGYILIGIFVLLIYVTIISFILYDAIIS
;
A
#
# COMPACT_ATOMS: atom_id res chain seq x y z
N MET A 1 -2.20 3.69 41.47
CA MET A 1 -3.57 3.32 41.05
C MET A 1 -4.52 4.06 41.98
N LEU A 2 -5.23 5.08 41.50
CA LEU A 2 -6.24 5.79 42.29
C LEU A 2 -7.51 4.93 42.34
N LYS A 3 -7.98 4.60 43.55
CA LYS A 3 -9.31 4.00 43.74
C LYS A 3 -10.34 5.13 43.70
N LEU A 4 -11.20 5.13 42.68
CA LEU A 4 -12.34 6.04 42.65
C LEU A 4 -13.33 5.70 43.76
N THR A 5 -13.94 6.73 44.34
CA THR A 5 -15.02 6.61 45.30
C THR A 5 -16.33 6.19 44.62
N ARG A 6 -17.25 5.60 45.39
CA ARG A 6 -18.53 5.07 44.88
C ARG A 6 -19.39 6.16 44.23
N GLU A 7 -19.28 7.39 44.72
CA GLU A 7 -20.02 8.55 44.19
C GLU A 7 -19.49 9.00 42.83
N GLU A 8 -18.18 9.02 42.64
CA GLU A 8 -17.57 9.32 41.34
C GLU A 8 -17.97 8.30 40.28
N HIS A 9 -18.08 7.03 40.65
CA HIS A 9 -18.63 5.98 39.77
C HIS A 9 -20.08 6.25 39.37
N SER A 10 -20.90 6.74 40.31
CA SER A 10 -22.30 7.10 40.04
C SER A 10 -22.39 8.28 39.07
N PHE A 11 -21.61 9.34 39.29
CA PHE A 11 -21.57 10.52 38.41
C PHE A 11 -21.09 10.19 37.00
N LEU A 12 -20.05 9.37 36.86
CA LEU A 12 -19.54 8.92 35.57
C LEU A 12 -20.52 7.99 34.82
N SER A 13 -21.36 7.26 35.56
CA SER A 13 -22.38 6.38 34.96
C SER A 13 -23.63 7.13 34.49
N ALA A 14 -23.96 8.26 35.13
CA ALA A 14 -25.13 9.08 34.80
C ALA A 14 -24.89 9.99 33.59
N ALA A 15 -23.65 10.39 33.33
CA ALA A 15 -23.30 11.24 32.20
C ALA A 15 -23.17 10.41 30.92
N GLN A 16 -24.17 10.48 30.04
CA GLN A 16 -24.04 9.90 28.71
C GLN A 16 -22.92 10.63 27.94
N PRO A 17 -22.00 9.90 27.30
CA PRO A 17 -20.92 10.52 26.57
C PRO A 17 -21.47 11.17 25.30
N HIS A 18 -21.47 12.51 25.25
CA HIS A 18 -21.90 13.27 24.09
C HIS A 18 -20.76 13.62 23.13
N SER A 19 -19.51 13.32 23.49
CA SER A 19 -18.32 13.60 22.67
C SER A 19 -17.34 12.42 22.65
N VAL A 20 -16.50 12.39 21.61
CA VAL A 20 -15.46 11.36 21.41
C VAL A 20 -14.44 11.38 22.56
N GLU A 21 -14.12 12.57 23.07
CA GLU A 21 -13.22 12.78 24.19
C GLU A 21 -13.79 12.18 25.47
N MET A 22 -15.10 12.32 25.68
CA MET A 22 -15.79 11.76 26.85
C MET A 22 -15.86 10.23 26.77
N LEU A 23 -16.06 9.66 25.58
CA LEU A 23 -15.92 8.21 25.34
C LEU A 23 -14.50 7.73 25.63
N TYR A 24 -13.49 8.46 25.16
CA TYR A 24 -12.09 8.13 25.38
C TYR A 24 -11.72 8.14 26.87
N VAL A 25 -12.09 9.19 27.60
CA VAL A 25 -11.85 9.31 29.05
C VAL A 25 -12.59 8.21 29.82
N ARG A 26 -13.85 7.93 29.49
CA ARG A 26 -14.60 6.82 30.08
C ARG A 26 -13.91 5.49 29.87
N ASN A 27 -13.38 5.24 28.67
CA ASN A 27 -12.65 4.02 28.33
C ASN A 27 -11.29 3.90 29.03
N ILE A 28 -10.70 4.99 29.52
CA ILE A 28 -9.49 4.95 30.36
C ILE A 28 -9.82 4.43 31.76
N PHE A 29 -10.94 4.88 32.34
CA PHE A 29 -11.33 4.52 33.72
C PHE A 29 -12.09 3.21 33.83
N HIS A 30 -12.64 2.68 32.73
CA HIS A 30 -13.14 1.32 32.67
C HIS A 30 -12.05 0.36 32.18
N PRO A 31 -11.31 -0.35 33.08
CA PRO A 31 -10.44 -1.42 32.66
C PRO A 31 -11.29 -2.45 31.91
N THR A 32 -10.98 -2.62 30.62
CA THR A 32 -11.69 -3.49 29.68
C THR A 32 -11.41 -4.96 30.03
N ASN A 33 -12.03 -5.46 31.10
CA ASN A 33 -11.95 -6.87 31.50
C ASN A 33 -12.85 -7.78 30.65
N GLU A 34 -13.70 -7.24 29.78
CA GLU A 34 -14.69 -8.01 29.02
C GLU A 34 -14.71 -7.68 27.53
N ARG A 35 -13.56 -7.72 26.85
CA ARG A 35 -13.61 -7.88 25.39
C ARG A 35 -13.86 -9.36 25.10
N PRO A 36 -15.02 -9.75 24.53
CA PRO A 36 -15.28 -11.16 24.23
C PRO A 36 -14.18 -11.67 23.30
N ARG A 37 -13.39 -12.63 23.80
CA ARG A 37 -12.40 -13.37 23.02
C ARG A 37 -13.14 -14.22 21.98
N SER A 38 -13.60 -13.61 20.89
CA SER A 38 -14.18 -14.36 19.79
C SER A 38 -13.11 -15.30 19.19
N ARG A 39 -13.51 -16.57 19.07
CA ARG A 39 -12.67 -17.77 18.98
C ARG A 39 -12.32 -18.22 17.54
N LEU A 40 -12.58 -17.40 16.52
CA LEU A 40 -12.36 -17.82 15.12
C LEU A 40 -11.05 -17.24 14.57
N PHE A 41 -10.10 -18.12 14.28
CA PHE A 41 -8.76 -17.77 13.77
C PHE A 41 -8.79 -16.98 12.45
N ILE A 42 -9.73 -17.29 11.54
CA ILE A 42 -9.86 -16.62 10.24
C ILE A 42 -10.51 -15.23 10.39
N ALA A 43 -11.50 -15.11 11.28
CA ALA A 43 -12.10 -13.83 11.66
C ALA A 43 -11.17 -12.93 12.50
N ARG A 44 -10.00 -13.41 12.92
CA ARG A 44 -8.94 -12.57 13.54
C ARG A 44 -7.99 -11.96 12.52
N LEU A 45 -7.84 -12.55 11.35
CA LEU A 45 -6.87 -12.07 10.37
C LEU A 45 -7.42 -10.85 9.64
N ILE A 46 -8.65 -10.90 9.14
CA ILE A 46 -9.20 -9.85 8.27
C ILE A 46 -9.50 -8.52 9.01
N PRO A 47 -10.28 -8.47 10.11
CA PRO A 47 -10.57 -7.21 10.79
C PRO A 47 -9.38 -6.64 11.58
N LYS A 48 -8.38 -7.45 11.95
CA LYS A 48 -7.11 -6.91 12.50
C LYS A 48 -6.21 -6.30 11.43
N LEU A 49 -6.28 -6.78 10.19
CA LEU A 49 -5.37 -6.35 9.13
C LEU A 49 -5.82 -5.04 8.48
N ILE A 50 -7.13 -4.78 8.39
CA ILE A 50 -7.64 -3.71 7.52
C ILE A 50 -8.04 -2.47 8.33
N TYR A 51 -8.98 -2.53 9.27
CA TYR A 51 -9.30 -1.43 10.20
C TYR A 51 -10.42 -1.85 11.16
N GLU A 52 -10.18 -1.92 12.47
CA GLU A 52 -11.28 -2.10 13.46
C GLU A 52 -11.83 -0.72 13.82
N TRP A 53 -13.04 -0.35 13.37
CA TRP A 53 -13.64 0.96 13.68
C TRP A 53 -13.80 1.13 15.21
N ARG A 54 -13.46 2.32 15.72
CA ARG A 54 -13.47 2.60 17.16
C ARG A 54 -14.04 3.99 17.40
N ASP A 55 -15.18 4.05 18.10
CA ASP A 55 -15.92 5.28 18.38
C ASP A 55 -15.14 6.33 19.19
N ASP A 56 -14.13 5.88 19.94
CA ASP A 56 -13.34 6.73 20.84
C ASP A 56 -12.07 7.31 20.18
N PHE A 57 -11.92 7.17 18.86
CA PHE A 57 -10.75 7.64 18.14
C PHE A 57 -11.13 8.37 16.85
N SER A 58 -10.72 9.62 16.75
CA SER A 58 -10.79 10.42 15.54
C SER A 58 -9.38 10.69 14.99
N PHE A 59 -9.22 10.56 13.67
CA PHE A 59 -8.00 11.04 13.00
C PHE A 59 -8.02 12.57 12.94
N SER A 60 -6.84 13.18 12.97
CA SER A 60 -6.71 14.61 12.66
C SER A 60 -7.21 14.87 11.23
N SER A 61 -7.99 15.92 11.03
CA SER A 61 -8.50 16.33 9.71
C SER A 61 -7.39 16.46 8.67
N ARG A 62 -6.18 16.88 9.09
CA ARG A 62 -5.01 16.96 8.20
C ARG A 62 -4.64 15.59 7.62
N ILE A 63 -4.61 14.54 8.44
CA ILE A 63 -4.28 13.18 7.98
C ILE A 63 -5.35 12.72 6.99
N LEU A 64 -6.63 12.93 7.31
CA LEU A 64 -7.73 12.56 6.43
C LEU A 64 -7.66 13.28 5.07
N CYS A 65 -7.38 14.59 5.06
CA CYS A 65 -7.21 15.36 3.83
C CYS A 65 -6.04 14.84 2.99
N ILE A 66 -4.90 14.50 3.60
CA ILE A 66 -3.74 13.94 2.88
C ILE A 66 -4.10 12.60 2.23
N TYR A 67 -4.76 11.71 2.97
CA TYR A 67 -5.17 10.41 2.45
C TYR A 67 -6.21 10.52 1.33
N ALA A 68 -7.19 11.42 1.46
CA ALA A 68 -8.15 11.71 0.41
C ALA A 68 -7.48 12.26 -0.85
N ALA A 69 -6.51 13.18 -0.69
CA ALA A 69 -5.74 13.72 -1.81
C ALA A 69 -4.92 12.63 -2.52
N VAL A 70 -4.24 11.75 -1.77
CA VAL A 70 -3.51 10.61 -2.33
C VAL A 70 -4.43 9.67 -3.09
N PHE A 71 -5.61 9.35 -2.53
CA PHE A 71 -6.58 8.48 -3.19
C PHE A 71 -7.06 9.05 -4.52
N LEU A 72 -7.46 10.33 -4.54
CA LEU A 72 -7.88 11.01 -5.76
C LEU A 72 -6.75 11.09 -6.80
N LEU A 73 -5.54 11.38 -6.34
CA LEU A 73 -4.36 11.46 -7.20
C LEU A 73 -4.03 10.11 -7.84
N LEU A 74 -4.06 9.01 -7.08
CA LEU A 74 -3.85 7.66 -7.61
C LEU A 74 -4.92 7.28 -8.64
N PHE A 75 -6.17 7.61 -8.38
CA PHE A 75 -7.27 7.38 -9.32
C PHE A 75 -7.07 8.15 -10.63
N PHE A 76 -6.78 9.45 -10.53
CA PHE A 76 -6.52 10.30 -11.68
C PHE A 76 -5.31 9.81 -12.49
N LEU A 77 -4.21 9.49 -11.82
CA LEU A 77 -2.99 9.02 -12.47
C LEU A 77 -3.21 7.66 -13.14
N THR A 78 -3.98 6.76 -12.52
CA THR A 78 -4.33 5.46 -13.12
C THR A 78 -5.09 5.65 -14.43
N ILE A 79 -6.12 6.51 -14.42
CA ILE A 79 -6.89 6.84 -15.63
C ILE A 79 -5.99 7.47 -16.68
N GLN A 80 -5.16 8.43 -16.29
CA GLN A 80 -4.26 9.13 -17.20
C GLN A 80 -3.28 8.16 -17.87
N VAL A 81 -2.65 7.27 -17.10
CA VAL A 81 -1.73 6.24 -17.63
C VAL A 81 -2.45 5.31 -18.61
N ILE A 82 -3.67 4.87 -18.29
CA ILE A 82 -4.44 4.01 -19.20
C ILE A 82 -4.81 4.75 -20.49
N ILE A 83 -5.22 6.01 -20.41
CA ILE A 83 -5.63 6.77 -21.60
C ILE A 83 -4.42 7.13 -22.48
N GLN A 84 -3.30 7.52 -21.87
CA GLN A 84 -2.12 8.01 -22.59
C GLN A 84 -1.26 6.86 -23.13
N GLU A 85 -0.99 5.82 -22.35
CA GLU A 85 -0.02 4.78 -22.73
C GLU A 85 -0.64 3.62 -23.51
N LEU A 86 -1.95 3.38 -23.37
CA LEU A 86 -2.60 2.24 -24.03
C LEU A 86 -2.58 2.32 -25.57
N PRO A 87 -2.76 3.49 -26.22
CA PRO A 87 -2.61 3.61 -27.67
C PRO A 87 -1.17 3.36 -28.14
N ASP A 88 -0.19 3.84 -27.36
CA ASP A 88 1.23 3.78 -27.72
C ASP A 88 1.85 2.41 -27.42
N ILE A 89 1.14 1.52 -26.72
CA ILE A 89 1.67 0.21 -26.31
C ILE A 89 2.07 -0.68 -27.48
N GLN A 90 1.42 -0.52 -28.63
CA GLN A 90 1.80 -1.26 -29.84
C GLN A 90 3.15 -0.78 -30.36
N THR A 91 3.37 0.53 -30.40
CA THR A 91 4.66 1.13 -30.75
C THR A 91 5.76 0.67 -29.80
N TRP A 92 5.47 0.59 -28.50
CA TRP A 92 6.40 0.03 -27.51
C TRP A 92 6.71 -1.45 -27.79
N GLN A 93 5.69 -2.26 -28.10
CA GLN A 93 5.87 -3.66 -28.42
C GLN A 93 6.75 -3.85 -29.67
N ASP A 94 6.53 -3.06 -30.72
CA ASP A 94 7.29 -3.11 -31.96
C ASP A 94 8.76 -2.72 -31.70
N ASN A 95 9.00 -1.66 -30.91
CA ASN A 95 10.35 -1.25 -30.52
C ASN A 95 11.07 -2.33 -29.69
N ILE A 96 10.36 -2.97 -28.75
CA ILE A 96 10.92 -4.06 -27.95
C ILE A 96 11.25 -5.27 -28.84
N GLN A 97 10.40 -5.59 -29.82
CA GLN A 97 10.66 -6.66 -30.77
C GLN A 97 11.92 -6.39 -31.60
N VAL A 98 12.09 -5.16 -32.11
CA VAL A 98 13.30 -4.78 -32.86
C VAL A 98 14.57 -4.92 -32.01
N VAL A 99 14.52 -4.51 -30.75
CA VAL A 99 15.66 -4.66 -29.82
C VAL A 99 15.91 -6.14 -29.50
N ALA A 100 14.86 -6.92 -29.29
CA ALA A 100 14.97 -8.36 -29.03
C ALA A 100 15.59 -9.09 -30.23
N ASP A 101 15.14 -8.80 -31.45
CA ASP A 101 15.67 -9.38 -32.68
C ASP A 101 17.15 -8.99 -32.89
N ALA A 102 17.51 -7.74 -32.62
CA ALA A 102 18.90 -7.28 -32.68
C ALA A 102 19.80 -8.00 -31.67
N LEU A 103 19.32 -8.21 -30.43
CA LEU A 103 20.03 -8.97 -29.41
C LEU A 103 20.22 -10.42 -29.84
N VAL A 104 19.18 -11.07 -30.37
CA VAL A 104 19.26 -12.45 -30.88
C VAL A 104 20.34 -12.57 -31.97
N ILE A 105 20.42 -11.63 -32.91
CA ILE A 105 21.45 -11.64 -33.96
C ILE A 105 22.86 -11.49 -33.37
N VAL A 106 23.04 -10.63 -32.35
CA VAL A 106 24.34 -10.45 -31.69
C VAL A 106 24.77 -11.72 -30.96
N PHE A 107 23.84 -12.36 -30.23
CA PHE A 107 24.11 -13.63 -29.56
C PHE A 107 24.32 -14.78 -30.54
N ASP A 108 23.57 -14.85 -31.64
CA ASP A 108 23.73 -15.89 -32.67
C ASP A 108 25.08 -15.76 -33.40
N LYS A 109 25.62 -14.54 -33.58
CA LYS A 109 26.99 -14.35 -34.09
C LYS A 109 28.06 -14.81 -33.10
N ALA A 110 27.81 -14.71 -31.80
CA ALA A 110 28.70 -15.26 -30.77
C ALA A 110 28.60 -16.80 -30.72
N ASP A 111 27.39 -17.35 -30.92
CA ASP A 111 27.08 -18.78 -30.88
C ASP A 111 27.25 -19.52 -32.22
N ALA A 112 27.49 -18.80 -33.34
CA ALA A 112 27.82 -19.37 -34.64
C ALA A 112 29.09 -20.24 -34.61
N ILE A 113 29.92 -20.08 -33.59
CA ILE A 113 31.08 -20.94 -33.30
C ILE A 113 30.64 -22.31 -32.72
N ILE A 114 29.43 -22.44 -32.15
CA ILE A 114 29.02 -23.60 -31.35
C ILE A 114 27.83 -24.41 -31.94
N SER A 115 26.89 -23.86 -32.73
CA SER A 115 25.71 -24.68 -33.10
C SER A 115 25.01 -24.39 -34.43
N ARG A 116 25.47 -25.07 -35.49
CA ARG A 116 24.82 -25.25 -36.82
C ARG A 116 23.47 -26.02 -36.79
N LYS A 117 22.80 -26.14 -35.64
CA LYS A 117 21.65 -27.05 -35.42
C LYS A 117 20.43 -26.47 -34.68
N ARG A 118 20.45 -25.23 -34.18
CA ARG A 118 19.24 -24.63 -33.60
C ARG A 118 18.45 -23.93 -34.70
N LYS A 119 17.31 -24.53 -35.06
CA LYS A 119 16.24 -23.85 -35.80
C LYS A 119 15.96 -22.50 -35.15
N GLN A 120 15.74 -21.48 -35.97
CA GLN A 120 15.45 -20.10 -35.60
C GLN A 120 14.47 -20.03 -34.43
N PHE A 121 14.98 -19.79 -33.22
CA PHE A 121 14.17 -19.44 -32.07
C PHE A 121 13.76 -17.97 -32.20
N ALA A 122 12.81 -17.69 -33.09
CA ALA A 122 12.05 -16.45 -32.98
C ALA A 122 11.19 -16.61 -31.72
N PHE A 123 11.48 -15.85 -30.66
CA PHE A 123 10.65 -15.84 -29.46
C PHE A 123 9.54 -14.80 -29.69
N PRO A 124 8.31 -15.21 -30.07
CA PRO A 124 7.26 -14.25 -30.33
C PRO A 124 6.91 -13.52 -29.03
N ILE A 125 7.07 -12.20 -29.01
CA ILE A 125 6.68 -11.39 -27.85
C ILE A 125 5.15 -11.37 -27.78
N PRO A 126 4.55 -11.76 -26.63
CA PRO A 126 3.10 -11.73 -26.49
C PRO A 126 2.58 -10.29 -26.51
N SER A 127 1.30 -10.12 -26.87
CA SER A 127 0.66 -8.80 -26.84
C SER A 127 0.76 -8.17 -25.45
N LEU A 128 1.34 -6.97 -25.37
CA LEU A 128 1.58 -6.26 -24.11
C LEU A 128 0.33 -5.56 -23.55
N LYS A 129 -0.74 -5.45 -24.34
CA LYS A 129 -1.97 -4.72 -23.98
C LYS A 129 -2.64 -5.28 -22.72
N ASN A 130 -2.90 -6.59 -22.71
CA ASN A 130 -3.57 -7.25 -21.60
C ASN A 130 -2.73 -7.25 -20.30
N PRO A 131 -1.45 -7.67 -20.31
CA PRO A 131 -0.64 -7.66 -19.10
C PRO A 131 -0.43 -6.24 -18.55
N PHE A 132 -0.38 -5.21 -19.40
CA PHE A 132 -0.31 -3.82 -18.95
C PHE A 132 -1.56 -3.39 -18.17
N ILE A 133 -2.76 -3.62 -18.71
CA ILE A 133 -4.01 -3.26 -18.02
C ILE A 133 -4.08 -3.99 -16.66
N VAL A 134 -3.81 -5.30 -16.65
CA VAL A 134 -3.84 -6.11 -15.42
C VAL A 134 -2.79 -5.61 -14.41
N ALA A 135 -1.59 -5.26 -14.86
CA ALA A 135 -0.53 -4.76 -14.00
C ALA A 135 -0.89 -3.43 -13.35
N VAL A 136 -1.44 -2.49 -14.13
CA VAL A 136 -1.88 -1.17 -13.63
C VAL A 136 -2.98 -1.31 -12.57
N PHE A 137 -4.02 -2.11 -12.83
CA PHE A 137 -5.09 -2.35 -11.85
C PHE A 137 -4.59 -3.07 -10.59
N THR A 138 -3.70 -4.06 -10.76
CA THR A 138 -3.11 -4.79 -9.63
C THR A 138 -2.24 -3.86 -8.78
N ALA A 139 -1.43 -3.00 -9.41
CA ALA A 139 -0.61 -2.02 -8.72
C ALA A 139 -1.45 -1.00 -7.94
N LEU A 140 -2.57 -0.53 -8.51
CA LEU A 140 -3.52 0.33 -7.81
C LEU A 140 -4.08 -0.39 -6.58
N PHE A 141 -4.55 -1.63 -6.74
CA PHE A 141 -5.13 -2.40 -5.64
C PHE A 141 -4.13 -2.66 -4.50
N ILE A 142 -2.89 -3.06 -4.82
CA ILE A 142 -1.82 -3.25 -3.84
C ILE A 142 -1.54 -1.94 -3.10
N THR A 143 -1.42 -0.83 -3.84
CA THR A 143 -1.15 0.49 -3.24
C THR A 143 -2.29 0.93 -2.31
N LEU A 144 -3.54 0.69 -2.70
CA LEU A 144 -4.70 0.99 -1.84
C LEU A 144 -4.68 0.18 -0.55
N ILE A 145 -4.38 -1.12 -0.61
CA ILE A 145 -4.22 -1.95 0.59
C ILE A 145 -3.10 -1.42 1.48
N GLN A 146 -1.95 -1.05 0.90
CA GLN A 146 -0.82 -0.51 1.65
C GLN A 146 -1.19 0.80 2.37
N ILE A 147 -1.94 1.68 1.71
CA ILE A 147 -2.46 2.92 2.32
C ILE A 147 -3.37 2.60 3.50
N LEU A 148 -4.30 1.64 3.37
CA LEU A 148 -5.18 1.22 4.46
C LEU A 148 -4.39 0.65 5.66
N VAL A 149 -3.41 -0.23 5.39
CA VAL A 149 -2.53 -0.78 6.42
C VAL A 149 -1.73 0.32 7.12
N LEU A 150 -1.23 1.30 6.36
CA LEU A 150 -0.51 2.44 6.94
C LEU A 150 -1.43 3.29 7.83
N LEU A 151 -2.68 3.53 7.43
CA LEU A 151 -3.65 4.27 8.24
C LEU A 151 -3.94 3.55 9.57
N ALA A 152 -4.10 2.22 9.53
CA ALA A 152 -4.26 1.40 10.73
C ALA A 152 -3.01 1.45 11.63
N SER A 153 -1.81 1.44 11.04
CA SER A 153 -0.53 1.57 11.73
C SER A 153 -0.38 2.94 12.42
N ILE A 154 -0.69 4.03 11.71
CA ILE A 154 -0.68 5.39 12.28
C ILE A 154 -1.59 5.48 13.50
N ARG A 155 -2.80 4.94 13.43
CA ARG A 155 -3.71 4.90 14.57
C ARG A 155 -3.11 4.16 15.75
N ARG A 156 -2.54 2.97 15.53
CA ARG A 156 -1.89 2.20 16.60
C ARG A 156 -0.77 3.02 17.26
N ASN A 157 0.06 3.67 16.46
CA ASN A 157 1.18 4.47 16.94
C ASN A 157 0.70 5.71 17.73
N LEU A 158 -0.36 6.38 17.28
CA LEU A 158 -0.98 7.48 18.00
C LEU A 158 -1.53 7.04 19.36
N LEU A 159 -2.24 5.91 19.41
CA LEU A 159 -2.77 5.35 20.65
C LEU A 159 -1.66 4.93 21.63
N GLN A 160 -0.57 4.34 21.14
CA GLN A 160 0.60 4.02 21.97
C GLN A 160 1.23 5.30 22.55
N LYS A 161 1.35 6.36 21.72
CA LYS A 161 1.85 7.67 22.14
C LYS A 161 0.98 8.29 23.24
N PHE A 162 -0.35 8.26 23.11
CA PHE A 162 -1.27 8.77 24.13
C PHE A 162 -1.21 8.00 25.46
N ARG A 163 -0.81 6.73 25.42
CA ARG A 163 -0.61 5.90 26.62
C ARG A 163 0.76 6.07 27.27
N GLY A 164 1.67 6.86 26.68
CA GLY A 164 3.05 6.98 27.14
C GLY A 164 3.90 5.72 26.93
N TYR A 165 3.45 4.77 26.10
CA TYR A 165 4.26 3.62 25.73
C TYR A 165 5.21 3.99 24.59
N HIS A 166 6.51 4.00 24.87
CA HIS A 166 7.57 4.41 23.94
C HIS A 166 8.41 3.23 23.41
N THR A 167 7.84 2.02 23.36
CA THR A 167 8.59 0.82 22.92
C THR A 167 8.92 0.85 21.43
N GLU A 168 8.01 1.38 20.60
CA GLU A 168 8.14 1.41 19.13
C GLU A 168 8.50 2.81 18.61
N ILE A 169 8.28 3.86 19.40
CA ILE A 169 8.47 5.26 18.99
C ILE A 169 9.71 5.82 19.69
N PRO A 170 10.72 6.31 18.94
CA PRO A 170 11.91 6.88 19.55
C PRO A 170 11.56 8.08 20.44
N LYS A 171 12.22 8.18 21.60
CA LYS A 171 12.00 9.28 22.55
C LYS A 171 12.28 10.62 21.87
N GLN A 172 11.32 11.55 21.97
CA GLN A 172 11.46 12.89 21.41
C GLN A 172 12.33 13.74 22.34
N ASN A 173 13.37 14.37 21.79
CA ASN A 173 14.15 15.36 22.53
C ASN A 173 13.37 16.68 22.53
N PHE A 174 12.94 17.13 23.71
CA PHE A 174 12.14 18.35 23.89
C PHE A 174 12.80 19.62 23.33
N THR A 175 14.13 19.62 23.17
CA THR A 175 14.88 20.73 22.58
C THR A 175 14.67 20.89 21.07
N LYS A 176 14.02 19.91 20.39
CA LYS A 176 13.86 19.88 18.93
C LYS A 176 12.42 20.14 18.44
N ASN A 177 11.57 20.78 19.25
CA ASN A 177 10.15 21.02 18.93
C ASN A 177 9.93 21.75 17.59
N VAL A 178 10.78 22.72 17.25
CA VAL A 178 10.70 23.47 15.98
C VAL A 178 10.94 22.56 14.78
N ILE A 179 11.90 21.63 14.87
CA ILE A 179 12.22 20.67 13.80
C ILE A 179 11.03 19.73 13.56
N TYR A 180 10.35 19.29 14.62
CA TYR A 180 9.15 18.46 14.49
C TYR A 180 7.97 19.22 13.87
N ALA A 181 7.81 20.51 14.17
CA ALA A 181 6.78 21.35 13.54
C ALA A 181 7.04 21.51 12.03
N ILE A 182 8.28 21.80 11.63
CA ILE A 182 8.68 21.91 10.22
C ILE A 182 8.51 20.57 9.49
N GLY A 183 8.88 19.46 10.13
CA GLY A 183 8.69 18.11 9.59
C GLY A 183 7.23 17.78 9.32
N ASN A 184 6.31 18.24 10.16
CA ASN A 184 4.86 18.03 9.96
C ASN A 184 4.29 18.77 8.74
N PHE A 185 4.90 19.89 8.31
CA PHE A 185 4.46 20.60 7.10
C PHE A 185 4.90 19.87 5.83
N HIS A 186 6.15 19.39 5.79
CA HIS A 186 6.70 18.71 4.62
C HIS A 186 6.25 17.25 4.49
N PHE A 187 5.79 16.65 5.59
CA PHE A 187 5.33 15.26 5.64
C PHE A 187 4.33 14.91 4.53
N ALA A 188 3.37 15.79 4.24
CA ALA A 188 2.36 15.55 3.22
C ALA A 188 2.97 15.35 1.82
N GLY A 189 3.89 16.24 1.43
CA GLY A 189 4.56 16.17 0.13
C GLY A 189 5.44 14.93 0.00
N TYR A 190 6.23 14.62 1.03
CA TYR A 190 7.04 13.40 1.04
C TYR A 190 6.17 12.15 0.95
N PHE A 191 5.08 12.09 1.71
CA PHE A 191 4.17 10.95 1.70
C PHE A 191 3.57 10.72 0.31
N ILE A 192 3.04 11.78 -0.33
CA ILE A 192 2.51 11.69 -1.69
C ILE A 192 3.58 11.20 -2.65
N GLY A 193 4.78 11.79 -2.61
CA GLY A 193 5.90 11.41 -3.49
C GLY A 193 6.29 9.94 -3.36
N TYR A 194 6.40 9.43 -2.13
CA TYR A 194 6.73 8.03 -1.89
C TYR A 194 5.63 7.07 -2.34
N VAL A 195 4.35 7.43 -2.15
CA VAL A 195 3.23 6.62 -2.64
C VAL A 195 3.23 6.54 -4.16
N LEU A 196 3.45 7.67 -4.85
CA LEU A 196 3.56 7.69 -6.31
C LEU A 196 4.73 6.87 -6.82
N TRP A 197 5.90 7.03 -6.22
CA TRP A 197 7.09 6.27 -6.58
C TRP A 197 6.89 4.76 -6.35
N GLY A 198 6.30 4.39 -5.21
CA GLY A 198 5.94 3.01 -4.90
C GLY A 198 4.96 2.43 -5.92
N TYR A 199 3.93 3.18 -6.28
CA TYR A 199 2.94 2.77 -7.30
C TYR A 199 3.60 2.47 -8.66
N ILE A 200 4.51 3.35 -9.13
CA ILE A 200 5.24 3.16 -10.38
C ILE A 200 6.09 1.87 -10.32
N LEU A 201 6.87 1.70 -9.25
CA LEU A 201 7.74 0.53 -9.09
C LEU A 201 6.91 -0.77 -9.04
N ILE A 202 5.83 -0.81 -8.26
CA ILE A 202 4.94 -1.97 -8.18
C ILE A 202 4.37 -2.28 -9.56
N GLY A 203 3.92 -1.27 -10.32
CA GLY A 203 3.42 -1.44 -11.68
C GLY A 203 4.43 -2.10 -12.61
N ILE A 204 5.69 -1.63 -12.60
CA ILE A 204 6.78 -2.20 -13.42
C ILE A 204 7.05 -3.66 -13.02
N PHE A 205 7.19 -3.95 -11.73
CA PHE A 205 7.48 -5.32 -11.27
C PHE A 205 6.33 -6.28 -11.59
N VAL A 206 5.09 -5.86 -11.37
CA VAL A 206 3.92 -6.68 -11.69
C VAL A 206 3.83 -6.91 -13.21
N LEU A 207 4.10 -5.90 -14.03
CA LEU A 207 4.14 -6.05 -15.49
C LEU A 207 5.18 -7.09 -15.92
N LEU A 208 6.41 -7.02 -15.40
CA LEU A 208 7.47 -7.98 -15.70
C LEU A 208 7.07 -9.42 -15.31
N ILE A 209 6.43 -9.58 -14.14
CA ILE A 209 5.91 -10.89 -13.69
C ILE A 209 4.83 -11.41 -14.66
N TYR A 210 3.88 -10.58 -15.07
CA TYR A 210 2.83 -11.02 -16.01
C TYR A 210 3.39 -11.35 -17.40
N VAL A 211 4.29 -10.53 -17.93
CA VAL A 211 4.93 -10.79 -19.24
C VAL A 211 5.69 -12.11 -19.20
N THR A 212 6.48 -12.36 -18.15
CA THR A 212 7.23 -13.63 -18.02
C THR A 212 6.30 -14.84 -17.96
N ILE A 213 5.21 -14.79 -17.17
CA ILE A 213 4.22 -15.87 -17.09
C ILE A 213 3.60 -16.16 -18.47
N ILE A 214 3.15 -15.13 -19.19
CA ILE A 214 2.53 -15.29 -20.50
C ILE A 214 3.55 -15.85 -21.51
N SER A 215 4.78 -15.35 -21.48
CA SER A 215 5.87 -15.82 -22.31
C SER A 215 6.19 -17.31 -22.09
N PHE A 216 6.18 -17.80 -20.85
CA PHE A 216 6.34 -19.23 -20.56
C PHE A 216 5.18 -20.07 -21.10
N ILE A 217 3.94 -19.63 -20.90
CA ILE A 217 2.75 -20.34 -21.40
C ILE A 217 2.77 -20.43 -22.92
N LEU A 218 3.14 -19.35 -23.61
CA LEU A 218 3.22 -19.30 -25.06
C LEU A 218 4.35 -20.22 -25.58
N TYR A 219 5.49 -20.26 -24.89
CA TYR A 219 6.61 -21.13 -25.24
C TYR A 219 6.24 -22.62 -25.13
N ASP A 220 5.59 -23.02 -24.04
CA ASP A 220 5.13 -24.40 -23.86
C ASP A 220 4.14 -24.80 -24.97
N ALA A 221 3.24 -23.90 -25.36
CA ALA A 221 2.26 -24.13 -26.43
C ALA A 221 2.89 -24.31 -27.82
N ILE A 222 4.06 -23.72 -28.08
CA ILE A 222 4.78 -23.85 -29.35
C ILE A 222 5.52 -25.20 -29.44
N ILE A 223 5.90 -25.78 -28.31
CA ILE A 223 6.70 -27.02 -28.25
C ILE A 223 5.84 -28.28 -28.26
N SER A 224 4.63 -28.22 -27.70
CA SER A 224 3.62 -29.31 -27.74
C SER A 224 3.02 -29.47 -29.12
#